data_AF-X1FW39-F1
#
_entry.id   AF-X1FW39-F1
#
_cell.length_a   1.000
_cell.length_b   1.000
_cell.length_c   1.000
_cell.angle_alpha   90.00
_cell.angle_beta   90.00
_cell.angle_gamma   90.00
#
_symmetry.space_group_name_H-M   'P 1'
#
loop_
_entity.id
_entity.type
_entity.pdbx_description
1 polymer ?
#
loop_
_entity_poly.entity_id
_entity_poly.type
_entity_poly.pdbx_seq_one_letter_code
_entity_poly.pdbx_strand_id
1 'polypeptide(L)' 'ADGILSTIPRDGMFIIENGEISKPVRELRISDTMFNIFGNIKALGKEIKQIKSWEVAIPTFIPAVLLEDINITAATS' A
#
# COMPACT_ATOMS: atom_id res chain seq x y z
N ALA A 1 -20.94 -7.74 4.01
CA ALA A 1 -19.67 -7.33 4.65
C ALA A 1 -18.67 -7.30 3.54
N ASP A 2 -18.49 -6.13 2.94
CA ASP A 2 -18.18 -6.04 1.51
C ASP A 2 -16.68 -6.15 1.23
N GLY A 3 -15.90 -6.52 2.25
CA GLY A 3 -14.46 -6.77 2.14
C GLY A 3 -13.67 -5.54 1.69
N ILE A 4 -14.17 -4.33 1.94
CA ILE A 4 -13.53 -3.08 1.49
C ILE A 4 -12.48 -2.65 2.52
N LEU A 5 -11.27 -2.37 2.02
CA LEU A 5 -10.21 -1.65 2.72
C LEU A 5 -10.19 -0.19 2.26
N SER A 6 -10.21 0.74 3.20
CA SER A 6 -9.94 2.15 2.92
C SER A 6 -8.88 2.68 3.88
N THR A 7 -7.80 3.25 3.34
CA THR A 7 -6.70 3.77 4.14
C THR A 7 -6.01 4.97 3.48
N ILE A 8 -5.39 5.81 4.30
CA ILE A 8 -4.51 6.91 3.88
C ILE A 8 -3.09 6.52 4.29
N PRO A 9 -2.15 6.40 3.35
CA PRO A 9 -0.75 6.17 3.71
C PRO A 9 -0.21 7.37 4.53
N ARG A 10 0.40 7.10 5.68
CA ARG A 10 0.73 8.13 6.69
C ARG A 10 2.17 8.62 6.64
N ASP A 11 3.14 7.72 6.52
CA ASP A 11 4.55 8.06 6.74
C ASP A 11 5.20 8.75 5.52
N GLY A 12 4.92 8.25 4.33
CA GLY A 12 5.49 8.78 3.11
C GLY A 12 4.92 8.09 1.88
N MET A 13 4.74 8.88 0.83
CA MET A 13 4.29 8.41 -0.48
C MET A 13 5.17 9.04 -1.53
N PHE A 14 5.65 8.23 -2.47
CA PHE A 14 6.61 8.64 -3.46
C PHE A 14 6.23 8.07 -4.81
N ILE A 15 6.33 8.89 -5.85
CA ILE A 15 6.22 8.42 -7.23
C ILE A 15 7.54 7.75 -7.62
N ILE A 16 7.44 6.60 -8.27
CA ILE A 16 8.58 5.92 -8.91
C ILE A 16 8.43 6.07 -10.42
N GLU A 17 9.42 6.67 -11.06
CA GLU A 17 9.51 6.84 -12.51
C GLU A 17 10.82 6.23 -13.00
N ASN A 18 10.77 5.37 -14.02
CA ASN A 18 11.94 4.69 -14.59
C ASN A 18 12.80 3.92 -13.55
N GLY A 19 12.17 3.39 -12.50
CA GLY A 19 12.86 2.64 -11.45
C GLY A 19 13.49 3.49 -10.35
N GLU A 20 13.33 4.80 -10.38
CA GLU A 20 13.87 5.73 -9.39
C GLU A 20 12.76 6.51 -8.67
N ILE A 21 12.99 6.88 -7.41
CA ILE A 21 12.09 7.76 -6.67
C ILE A 21 12.17 9.17 -7.28
N SER A 22 11.05 9.63 -7.84
CA SER A 22 10.96 10.92 -8.52
C SER A 22 10.63 12.06 -7.56
N LYS A 23 9.47 11.99 -6.88
CA LYS A 23 9.00 13.05 -5.97
C LYS A 23 8.07 12.53 -4.86
N PRO A 24 8.03 13.20 -3.70
CA PRO A 24 7.02 12.93 -2.68
C PRO A 24 5.64 13.41 -3.15
N VAL A 25 4.59 12.70 -2.72
CA VAL A 25 3.19 13.07 -2.95
C VAL A 25 2.42 13.08 -1.64
N ARG A 26 1.26 13.74 -1.63
CA ARG A 26 0.38 13.87 -0.47
C ARG A 26 -1.06 13.58 -0.87
N GLU A 27 -1.92 13.41 0.13
CA GLU A 27 -3.38 13.36 -0.03
C GLU A 27 -3.88 12.25 -0.96
N LEU A 28 -3.22 11.08 -0.93
CA LEU A 28 -3.71 9.86 -1.57
C LEU A 28 -4.52 9.02 -0.60
N ARG A 29 -5.57 8.39 -1.11
CA ARG A 29 -6.34 7.36 -0.43
C ARG A 29 -6.35 6.10 -1.29
N ILE A 30 -6.14 4.96 -0.63
CA ILE A 30 -6.39 3.65 -1.20
C ILE A 30 -7.79 3.23 -0.74
N SER A 31 -8.66 2.85 -1.68
CA SER A 31 -10.02 2.40 -1.35
C SER A 31 -10.43 1.28 -2.30
N ASP A 32 -10.27 0.04 -1.85
CA ASP A 32 -10.42 -1.12 -2.71
C ASP A 32 -10.92 -2.34 -1.93
N THR A 33 -11.35 -3.39 -2.64
CA THR A 33 -11.70 -4.67 -2.01
C THR A 33 -10.46 -5.49 -1.70
N MET A 34 -10.48 -6.24 -0.60
CA MET A 34 -9.43 -7.18 -0.24
C MET A 34 -9.24 -8.25 -1.33
N PHE A 35 -10.30 -8.64 -2.03
CA PHE A 35 -10.23 -9.57 -3.17
C PHE A 35 -9.39 -8.99 -4.32
N ASN A 36 -9.62 -7.73 -4.69
CA ASN A 36 -8.82 -7.06 -5.74
C ASN A 36 -7.36 -6.88 -5.29
N ILE A 37 -7.15 -6.42 -4.05
CA ILE A 37 -5.81 -6.22 -3.49
C ILE A 37 -5.00 -7.52 -3.52
N PHE A 38 -5.55 -8.63 -3.00
CA PHE A 38 -4.83 -9.90 -3.00
C PHE A 38 -4.72 -10.53 -4.39
N GLY A 39 -5.72 -10.34 -5.24
CA GLY A 39 -5.73 -10.85 -6.61
C GLY A 39 -4.68 -10.21 -7.52
N ASN A 40 -4.30 -8.95 -7.25
CA ASN A 40 -3.34 -8.20 -8.06
C ASN A 40 -1.94 -8.08 -7.41
N ILE A 41 -1.57 -9.03 -6.53
CA ILE A 41 -0.19 -9.14 -6.08
C ILE A 41 0.68 -9.58 -7.26
N LYS A 42 1.57 -8.69 -7.71
CA LYS A 42 2.48 -8.97 -8.82
C LYS A 42 3.81 -9.54 -8.36
N ALA A 43 4.35 -9.04 -7.26
CA ALA A 43 5.63 -9.48 -6.74
C ALA A 43 5.74 -9.31 -5.23
N LEU A 44 6.59 -10.13 -4.62
CA LEU A 44 6.97 -10.03 -3.23
C LEU A 44 8.48 -9.77 -3.15
N GLY A 45 8.86 -8.89 -2.24
CA GLY A 45 10.26 -8.66 -1.90
C GLY A 45 10.91 -9.91 -1.30
N LYS A 46 12.22 -10.04 -1.47
CA LYS A 46 13.00 -11.16 -0.92
C LYS A 46 13.16 -11.09 0.60
N GLU A 47 13.14 -9.89 1.16
CA GLU A 47 13.34 -9.65 2.59
C GLU A 47 12.00 -9.59 3.31
N ILE A 48 11.86 -10.40 4.37
CA ILE A 48 10.72 -10.34 5.28
C ILE A 48 11.10 -9.48 6.48
N LYS A 49 10.25 -8.51 6.82
CA LYS A 49 10.43 -7.63 7.98
C LYS A 49 9.32 -7.87 8.99
N GLN A 50 9.67 -7.81 10.27
CA GLN A 50 8.68 -7.80 11.34
C GLN A 50 8.15 -6.37 11.50
N ILE A 51 6.85 -6.19 11.31
CA ILE A 51 6.16 -4.93 11.47
C ILE A 51 5.27 -5.01 12.71
N LYS A 52 5.43 -4.06 13.62
CA LYS A 52 4.55 -3.85 14.77
C LYS A 52 4.16 -2.37 14.81
N SER A 53 2.92 -2.08 14.45
CA SER A 53 2.32 -0.75 14.57
C SER A 53 1.58 -0.62 15.90
N TRP A 54 1.30 0.62 16.33
CA TRP A 54 0.44 0.89 17.49
C TRP A 54 -0.99 0.37 17.30
N GLU A 55 -1.45 0.16 16.07
CA GLU A 55 -2.81 -0.34 15.74
C GLU A 55 -2.95 -1.87 15.88
N VAL A 56 -1.85 -2.61 16.07
CA VAL A 56 -1.84 -4.08 16.10
C VAL A 56 -1.15 -4.63 17.35
N ALA A 57 -1.82 -5.53 18.06
CA ALA A 57 -1.26 -6.17 19.25
C ALA A 57 -0.20 -7.24 18.92
N ILE A 58 -0.40 -7.95 17.81
CA ILE A 58 0.45 -9.06 17.36
C ILE A 58 1.31 -8.56 16.18
N PRO A 59 2.66 -8.64 16.28
CA PRO A 59 3.52 -8.30 15.16
C PRO A 59 3.27 -9.19 13.94
N THR A 60 3.41 -8.63 12.75
CA THR A 60 3.26 -9.37 11.48
C THR A 60 4.58 -9.41 10.74
N PHE A 61 4.91 -10.55 10.13
CA PHE A 61 6.06 -10.71 9.26
C PHE A 61 5.60 -10.60 7.81
N ILE A 62 6.10 -9.59 7.09
CA ILE A 62 5.68 -9.35 5.70
C ILE A 62 6.84 -8.76 4.88
N PRO A 63 6.99 -9.14 3.60
CA PRO A 63 7.90 -8.47 2.69
C PRO A 63 7.27 -7.19 2.13
N ALA A 64 8.05 -6.43 1.35
CA ALA A 64 7.46 -5.44 0.44
C ALA A 64 6.56 -6.17 -0.58
N VAL A 65 5.43 -5.55 -0.94
CA VAL A 65 4.46 -6.12 -1.87
C VAL A 65 4.28 -5.14 -3.03
N LEU A 66 4.43 -5.63 -4.26
CA LEU A 66 4.05 -4.89 -5.46
C LEU A 66 2.64 -5.29 -5.85
N LEU A 67 1.75 -4.30 -5.90
CA LEU A 67 0.37 -4.44 -6.32
C LEU A 67 0.17 -3.73 -7.66
N GLU A 68 -0.59 -4.33 -8.56
CA GLU A 68 -1.07 -3.70 -9.80
C GLU A 68 -2.59 -3.41 -9.68
N ASP A 69 -3.12 -2.55 -10.55
CA ASP A 69 -4.58 -2.31 -10.68
C ASP A 69 -5.33 -2.04 -9.36
N ILE A 70 -4.76 -1.15 -8.53
CA ILE A 70 -5.33 -0.70 -7.25
C ILE A 70 -6.06 0.62 -7.41
N ASN A 71 -7.24 0.71 -6.80
CA ASN A 71 -8.03 1.93 -6.73
C ASN A 71 -7.41 2.95 -5.77
N ILE A 72 -6.82 4.01 -6.35
CA ILE A 72 -6.25 5.15 -5.63
C ILE A 72 -7.00 6.42 -6.04
N THR A 73 -7.36 7.24 -5.06
CA THR A 73 -7.87 8.59 -5.30
C THR A 73 -6.89 9.62 -4.75
N ALA A 74 -6.72 10.71 -5.48
CA ALA A 74 -5.99 11.88 -5.04
C ALA A 74 -6.97 13.03 -4.82
N ALA A 75 -6.76 13.83 -3.79
CA ALA A 75 -7.48 15.10 -3.69
C ALA A 75 -7.02 16.02 -4.84
N THR A 76 -7.93 16.38 -5.75
CA THR A 76 -7.70 17.47 -6.69
C THR A 76 -7.95 18.78 -5.97
N SER A 77 -6.89 19.54 -5.69
CA SER A 77 -6.99 20.96 -5.32
C SER A 77 -7.05 21.84 -6.56
#